data_AF-A0A4V3FNY8-F1
#
_entry.id   AF-A0A4V3FNY8-F1
#
_cell.length_a   1.000
_cell.length_b   1.000
_cell.length_c   1.000
_cell.angle_alpha   90.00
_cell.angle_beta   90.00
_cell.angle_gamma   90.00
#
_symmetry.space_group_name_H-M   'P 1'
#
loop_
_entity.id
_entity.type
_entity.pdbx_description
1 polymer ?
#
loop_
_entity_poly.entity_id
_entity_poly.type
_entity_poly.pdbx_seq_one_letter_code
_entity_poly.pdbx_strand_id
1 'polypeptide(L)'
;MFKPKQNFEELQIKTAQVPLDVDKEKREEEKYRDDRGLLNPANNKIIIKEKFIRRVGAIFWGIILLIAIIAILLIYFLSTVKDKSSGIALYIIFSILILFALFFGIRSLINFSAWKRTEANFRRDYKEGETASNMMFVETYKNLSLKGLRLKWIYIFFSTYFILFNLYVFIFWKIDVVEIGAKPQIQNGQIVSNSFYIIIHFARQLDKAFGSVKVLLIIDLVIEFIISVLFVAVLLYDHKRIQDISAFFGSNEASVKIAESVSERKRKENRAWLITYIIIFILIVLIPFAWILFLIYRRFIRRKK
;
A
#
# COMPACT_ATOMS: atom_id res chain seq x y z
N MET A 1 36.02 -2.11 -78.15
CA MET A 1 36.09 -0.95 -77.23
C MET A 1 34.73 -0.79 -76.55
N PHE A 2 34.60 -1.26 -75.32
CA PHE A 2 33.43 -1.05 -74.46
C PHE A 2 33.91 -0.24 -73.26
N LYS A 3 33.31 0.93 -73.01
CA LYS A 3 33.51 1.68 -71.76
C LYS A 3 32.34 1.32 -70.82
N PRO A 4 32.59 0.83 -69.60
CA PRO A 4 31.52 0.67 -68.63
C PRO A 4 31.12 2.03 -68.08
N LYS A 5 29.81 2.30 -68.07
CA LYS A 5 29.20 3.44 -67.38
C LYS A 5 29.28 3.14 -65.88
N GLN A 6 30.10 3.88 -65.14
CA GLN A 6 30.11 3.83 -63.68
C GLN A 6 28.87 4.55 -63.15
N ASN A 7 27.76 3.83 -63.00
CA ASN A 7 26.65 4.27 -62.15
C ASN A 7 26.97 3.82 -60.71
N PHE A 8 27.70 4.66 -59.97
CA PHE A 8 27.89 4.52 -58.52
C PHE A 8 26.70 5.04 -57.70
N GLU A 9 25.57 5.37 -58.32
CA GLU A 9 24.39 5.90 -57.62
C GLU A 9 23.30 4.87 -57.30
N GLU A 10 23.39 3.62 -57.80
CA GLU A 10 22.35 2.60 -57.52
C GLU A 10 22.71 1.62 -56.38
N LEU A 11 23.86 1.79 -55.74
CA LEU A 11 24.27 1.02 -54.55
C LEU A 11 23.88 1.68 -53.21
N GLN A 12 22.92 2.60 -53.24
CA GLN A 12 22.22 3.06 -52.04
C GLN A 12 20.76 2.59 -52.06
N ILE A 13 20.58 1.27 -52.03
CA ILE A 13 19.32 0.71 -51.53
C ILE A 13 19.20 1.15 -50.08
N LYS A 14 18.44 2.23 -49.88
CA LYS A 14 17.72 2.66 -48.67
C LYS A 14 17.75 1.65 -47.52
N THR A 15 18.86 1.58 -46.80
CA THR A 15 18.95 1.17 -45.40
C THR A 15 19.00 2.38 -44.49
N ALA A 16 18.36 3.49 -44.89
CA ALA A 16 17.93 4.51 -43.94
C ALA A 16 16.67 4.01 -43.21
N GLN A 17 16.81 2.90 -42.47
CA GLN A 17 16.09 2.84 -41.20
C GLN A 17 16.75 3.91 -40.34
N VAL A 18 16.23 5.15 -40.43
CA VAL A 18 16.41 6.12 -39.35
C VAL A 18 16.04 5.33 -38.09
N PRO A 19 16.97 5.11 -37.14
CA PRO A 19 16.64 4.30 -35.99
C PRO A 19 15.50 5.04 -35.30
N LEU A 20 14.34 4.39 -35.21
CA LEU A 20 13.16 4.92 -34.52
C LEU A 20 13.48 5.35 -33.07
N ASP A 21 14.62 4.92 -32.54
CA ASP A 21 15.17 5.34 -31.25
C ASP A 21 15.93 6.68 -31.27
N VAL A 22 16.61 7.07 -32.35
CA VAL A 22 17.38 8.34 -32.35
C VAL A 22 16.46 9.56 -32.28
N ASP A 23 15.31 9.51 -32.97
CA ASP A 23 14.29 10.56 -32.88
C ASP A 23 13.51 10.51 -31.56
N LYS A 24 13.38 9.34 -30.92
CA LYS A 24 12.78 9.23 -29.58
C LYS A 24 13.70 9.76 -28.49
N GLU A 25 14.98 9.41 -28.52
CA GLU A 25 15.99 9.92 -27.59
C GLU A 25 16.11 11.44 -27.71
N LYS A 26 16.20 11.99 -28.93
CA LYS A 26 16.22 13.44 -29.13
C LYS A 26 14.96 14.15 -28.60
N ARG A 27 13.77 13.59 -28.84
CA ARG A 27 12.51 14.15 -28.30
C ARG A 27 12.42 14.05 -26.77
N GLU A 28 12.95 12.98 -26.18
CA GLU A 28 13.03 12.86 -24.71
C GLU A 28 14.03 13.85 -24.12
N GLU A 29 15.19 14.03 -24.75
CA GLU A 29 16.20 15.01 -24.33
C GLU A 29 15.67 16.43 -24.38
N GLU A 30 14.92 16.81 -25.42
CA GLU A 30 14.27 18.13 -25.51
C GLU A 30 13.20 18.32 -24.43
N LYS A 31 12.37 17.30 -24.16
CA LYS A 31 11.29 17.37 -23.16
C LYS A 31 11.82 17.47 -21.71
N TYR A 32 13.01 16.94 -21.45
CA TYR A 32 13.64 16.96 -20.12
C TYR A 32 14.85 17.88 -20.04
N ARG A 33 15.03 18.75 -21.04
CA ARG A 33 16.10 19.77 -21.00
C ARG A 33 15.89 20.68 -19.80
N ASP A 34 16.97 20.95 -19.08
CA ASP A 34 16.93 21.84 -17.93
C ASP A 34 16.63 23.27 -18.38
N ASP A 35 15.65 23.93 -17.77
CA ASP A 35 15.28 25.33 -18.07
C ASP A 35 16.48 26.29 -17.89
N ARG A 36 17.47 25.88 -17.09
CA ARG A 36 18.70 26.63 -16.81
C ARG A 36 19.93 26.09 -17.54
N GLY A 37 19.80 24.98 -18.29
CA GLY A 37 20.90 24.33 -18.99
C GLY A 37 22.03 23.80 -18.08
N LEU A 38 21.79 23.69 -16.77
CA LEU A 38 22.83 23.32 -15.80
C LEU A 38 22.92 21.80 -15.65
N LEU A 39 21.82 21.07 -15.84
CA LEU A 39 21.74 19.63 -15.58
C LEU A 39 21.65 18.80 -16.86
N ASN A 40 22.25 17.61 -16.84
CA ASN A 40 22.00 16.57 -17.83
C ASN A 40 20.48 16.23 -17.87
N PRO A 41 19.85 16.08 -19.05
CA PRO A 41 18.44 15.69 -19.21
C PRO A 41 18.02 14.49 -18.35
N ALA A 42 18.91 13.51 -18.16
CA ALA A 42 18.63 12.33 -17.36
C ALA A 42 18.43 12.65 -15.86
N ASN A 43 19.23 13.58 -15.30
CA ASN A 43 19.08 14.08 -13.93
C ASN A 43 17.78 14.87 -13.76
N ASN A 44 17.49 15.75 -14.72
CA ASN A 44 16.30 16.59 -14.68
C ASN A 44 15.01 15.76 -14.83
N LYS A 45 15.02 14.69 -15.63
CA LYS A 45 13.93 13.72 -15.73
C LYS A 45 13.55 13.11 -14.37
N ILE A 46 14.53 12.71 -13.57
CA ILE A 46 14.28 12.18 -12.21
C ILE A 46 13.71 13.28 -11.30
N ILE A 47 14.31 14.46 -11.30
CA ILE A 47 13.87 15.58 -10.46
C ILE A 47 12.41 15.94 -10.76
N ILE A 48 12.04 16.04 -12.04
CA ILE A 48 10.67 16.33 -12.47
C ILE A 48 9.71 15.23 -12.04
N LYS A 49 10.06 13.95 -12.29
CA LYS A 49 9.25 12.80 -11.85
C LYS A 49 9.04 12.81 -10.34
N GLU A 50 10.09 13.06 -9.56
CA GLU A 50 10.01 13.04 -8.10
C GLU A 50 9.17 14.19 -7.54
N LYS A 51 9.35 15.38 -8.13
CA LYS A 51 8.54 16.57 -7.82
C LYS A 51 7.06 16.33 -8.12
N PHE A 52 6.76 15.65 -9.24
CA PHE A 52 5.40 15.25 -9.60
C PHE A 52 4.80 14.28 -8.57
N ILE A 53 5.50 13.21 -8.20
CA ILE A 53 5.03 12.23 -7.19
C ILE A 53 4.71 12.92 -5.87
N ARG A 54 5.60 13.80 -5.38
CA ARG A 54 5.40 14.54 -4.13
C ARG A 54 4.23 15.50 -4.19
N ARG A 55 4.05 16.17 -5.34
CA ARG A 55 2.90 17.05 -5.59
C ARG A 55 1.59 16.26 -5.57
N VAL A 56 1.54 15.14 -6.29
CA VAL A 56 0.36 14.25 -6.31
C VAL A 56 0.04 13.77 -4.90
N GLY A 57 1.04 13.37 -4.11
CA GLY A 57 0.84 12.97 -2.72
C GLY A 57 0.23 14.08 -1.87
N ALA A 58 0.71 15.32 -1.99
CA ALA A 58 0.16 16.46 -1.25
C ALA A 58 -1.29 16.77 -1.66
N ILE A 59 -1.58 16.74 -2.97
CA ILE A 59 -2.94 16.95 -3.50
C ILE A 59 -3.88 15.83 -3.04
N PHE A 60 -3.44 14.58 -3.11
CA PHE A 60 -4.23 13.41 -2.70
C PHE A 60 -4.69 13.51 -1.25
N TRP A 61 -3.77 13.81 -0.32
CA TRP A 61 -4.12 13.99 1.09
C TRP A 61 -4.99 15.23 1.33
N GLY A 62 -4.78 16.30 0.56
CA GLY A 62 -5.65 17.49 0.57
C GLY A 62 -7.09 17.16 0.14
N ILE A 63 -7.26 16.35 -0.91
CA ILE A 63 -8.58 15.91 -1.38
C ILE A 63 -9.27 15.05 -0.32
N ILE A 64 -8.56 14.08 0.29
CA ILE A 64 -9.13 13.25 1.37
C ILE A 64 -9.60 14.13 2.53
N LEU A 65 -8.80 15.11 2.94
CA LEU A 65 -9.16 16.03 4.02
C LEU A 65 -10.43 16.82 3.67
N LEU A 66 -10.52 17.35 2.44
CA LEU A 66 -11.72 18.06 1.99
C LEU A 66 -12.95 17.15 1.96
N ILE A 67 -12.83 15.92 1.44
CA ILE A 67 -13.93 14.95 1.44
C ILE A 67 -14.38 14.65 2.87
N ALA A 68 -13.45 14.47 3.80
CA ALA A 68 -13.78 14.18 5.20
C ALA A 68 -14.48 15.37 5.88
N ILE A 69 -14.06 16.61 5.62
CA ILE A 69 -14.74 17.81 6.11
C ILE A 69 -16.15 17.92 5.53
N ILE A 70 -16.29 17.74 4.21
CA ILE A 70 -17.59 17.77 3.53
C ILE A 70 -18.50 16.66 4.09
N ALA A 71 -17.99 15.46 4.33
CA ALA A 71 -18.75 14.37 4.91
C ALA A 71 -19.29 14.71 6.31
N ILE A 72 -18.47 15.33 7.18
CA ILE A 72 -18.91 15.79 8.50
C ILE A 72 -20.02 16.85 8.38
N LEU A 73 -19.87 17.81 7.47
CA LEU A 73 -20.89 18.83 7.21
C LEU A 73 -22.19 18.18 6.70
N LEU A 74 -22.10 17.22 5.77
CA LEU A 74 -23.26 16.49 5.27
C LEU A 74 -23.96 15.70 6.37
N ILE A 75 -23.22 15.03 7.25
CA ILE A 75 -23.80 14.31 8.40
C ILE A 75 -24.54 15.29 9.32
N TYR A 76 -23.97 16.47 9.55
CA TYR A 76 -24.62 17.52 10.34
C TYR A 76 -25.95 17.93 9.73
N PHE A 77 -25.96 18.32 8.45
CA PHE A 77 -27.18 18.82 7.80
C PHE A 77 -28.23 17.73 7.53
N LEU A 78 -27.82 16.50 7.20
CA LEU A 78 -28.74 15.44 6.80
C LEU A 78 -29.28 14.61 7.97
N SER A 79 -28.44 14.35 8.98
CA SER A 79 -28.77 13.45 10.09
C SER A 79 -28.98 14.23 11.39
N THR A 80 -27.97 14.99 11.83
CA THR A 80 -27.96 15.58 13.18
C THR A 80 -28.98 16.70 13.37
N VAL A 81 -29.32 17.44 12.31
CA VAL A 81 -30.43 18.42 12.34
C VAL A 81 -31.79 17.74 12.59
N LYS A 82 -31.99 16.50 12.12
CA LYS A 82 -33.25 15.76 12.26
C LYS A 82 -33.32 14.94 13.55
N ASP A 83 -32.21 14.32 13.94
CA ASP A 83 -32.07 13.55 15.18
C ASP A 83 -30.64 13.70 15.73
N LYS A 84 -30.52 14.29 16.91
CA LYS A 84 -29.23 14.56 17.59
C LYS A 84 -28.42 13.30 17.88
N SER A 85 -29.07 12.14 18.03
CA SER A 85 -28.40 10.87 18.32
C SER A 85 -27.95 10.13 17.06
N SER A 86 -28.51 10.49 15.91
CA SER A 86 -28.19 9.88 14.63
C SER A 86 -26.83 10.36 14.10
N GLY A 87 -25.97 9.41 13.69
CA GLY A 87 -24.71 9.71 13.01
C GLY A 87 -23.46 9.83 13.90
N ILE A 88 -23.55 9.62 15.22
CA ILE A 88 -22.39 9.66 16.14
C ILE A 88 -21.25 8.76 15.66
N ALA A 89 -21.55 7.54 15.22
CA ALA A 89 -20.55 6.60 14.70
C ALA A 89 -19.84 7.16 13.44
N LEU A 90 -20.59 7.82 12.55
CA LEU A 90 -20.03 8.41 11.35
C LEU A 90 -19.14 9.61 11.70
N TYR A 91 -19.52 10.45 12.65
CA TYR A 91 -18.65 11.53 13.13
C TYR A 91 -17.33 11.01 13.66
N ILE A 92 -17.34 9.93 14.45
CA ILE A 92 -16.11 9.33 14.99
C ILE A 92 -15.22 8.84 13.83
N ILE A 93 -15.79 8.11 12.88
CA ILE A 93 -15.06 7.59 11.71
C ILE A 93 -14.44 8.74 10.90
N PHE A 94 -15.22 9.77 10.55
CA PHE A 94 -14.72 10.88 9.75
C PHE A 94 -13.77 11.79 10.53
N SER A 95 -13.92 11.92 11.85
CA SER A 95 -12.96 12.67 12.70
C SER A 95 -11.61 11.98 12.75
N ILE A 96 -11.59 10.65 12.90
CA ILE A 96 -10.36 9.85 12.81
C ILE A 96 -9.74 10.04 11.42
N LEU A 97 -10.56 9.99 10.36
CA LEU A 97 -10.09 10.20 8.99
C LEU A 97 -9.48 11.60 8.79
N ILE A 98 -10.06 12.65 9.37
CA ILE A 98 -9.50 14.01 9.35
C ILE A 98 -8.13 14.04 10.03
N LEU A 99 -7.99 13.45 11.22
CA LEU A 99 -6.71 13.42 11.93
C LEU A 99 -5.64 12.72 11.10
N PHE A 100 -5.97 11.59 10.49
CA PHE A 100 -5.07 10.88 9.58
C PHE A 100 -4.73 11.70 8.34
N ALA A 101 -5.72 12.26 7.66
CA ALA A 101 -5.52 13.06 6.45
C ALA A 101 -4.68 14.31 6.73
N LEU A 102 -4.89 14.96 7.88
CA LEU A 102 -4.14 16.13 8.31
C LEU A 102 -2.69 15.77 8.65
N PHE A 103 -2.47 14.71 9.42
CA PHE A 103 -1.12 14.22 9.74
C PHE A 103 -0.32 13.89 8.47
N PHE A 104 -0.90 13.08 7.57
CA PHE A 104 -0.24 12.71 6.32
C PHE A 104 -0.13 13.88 5.34
N GLY A 105 -1.10 14.79 5.31
CA GLY A 105 -1.08 16.00 4.51
C GLY A 105 0.08 16.93 4.91
N ILE A 106 0.21 17.23 6.21
CA ILE A 106 1.33 18.00 6.75
C ILE A 106 2.66 17.33 6.43
N ARG A 107 2.78 16.02 6.67
CA ARG A 107 4.00 15.28 6.33
C ARG A 107 4.34 15.37 4.84
N SER A 108 3.33 15.30 3.97
CA SER A 108 3.53 15.42 2.52
C SER A 108 3.98 16.82 2.12
N LEU A 109 3.42 17.86 2.73
CA LEU A 109 3.84 19.25 2.52
C LEU A 109 5.27 19.51 2.99
N ILE A 110 5.65 18.98 4.16
CA ILE A 110 7.03 19.05 4.68
C ILE A 110 7.99 18.38 3.68
N ASN A 111 7.67 17.17 3.22
CA ASN A 111 8.50 16.44 2.26
C ASN A 111 8.61 17.15 0.90
N PHE A 112 7.57 17.84 0.47
CA PHE A 112 7.57 18.63 -0.75
C PHE A 112 8.43 19.90 -0.60
N SER A 113 8.31 20.59 0.53
CA SER A 113 9.12 21.77 0.86
C SER A 113 10.60 21.42 1.01
N ALA A 114 10.90 20.34 1.73
CA ALA A 114 12.26 19.82 1.88
C ALA A 114 12.87 19.47 0.52
N TRP A 115 12.10 18.81 -0.37
CA TRP A 115 12.57 18.48 -1.71
C TRP A 115 12.94 19.71 -2.54
N LYS A 116 12.15 20.79 -2.49
CA LYS A 116 12.49 22.04 -3.18
C LYS A 116 13.82 22.62 -2.68
N ARG A 117 14.08 22.55 -1.37
CA ARG A 117 15.34 23.01 -0.78
C ARG A 117 16.51 22.14 -1.23
N THR A 118 16.35 20.82 -1.21
CA THR A 118 17.39 19.88 -1.69
C THR A 118 17.66 20.06 -3.18
N GLU A 119 16.63 20.28 -4.01
CA GLU A 119 16.78 20.59 -5.44
C GLU A 119 17.60 21.87 -5.66
N ALA A 120 17.32 22.93 -4.87
CA ALA A 120 18.06 24.19 -4.97
C ALA A 120 19.54 24.03 -4.60
N ASN A 121 19.83 23.32 -3.51
CA ASN A 121 21.21 23.02 -3.09
C ASN A 121 21.92 22.17 -4.14
N PHE A 122 21.28 21.10 -4.61
CA PHE A 122 21.83 20.23 -5.65
C PHE A 122 22.24 21.01 -6.90
N ARG A 123 21.39 21.93 -7.38
CA ARG A 123 21.69 22.76 -8.55
C ARG A 123 22.86 23.72 -8.32
N ARG A 124 23.03 24.21 -7.07
CA ARG A 124 24.17 25.06 -6.70
C ARG A 124 25.45 24.24 -6.65
N ASP A 125 25.45 23.13 -5.92
CA ASP A 125 26.63 22.28 -5.73
C ASP A 125 27.07 21.65 -7.08
N TYR A 126 26.13 21.35 -7.99
CA TYR A 126 26.43 20.92 -9.36
C TYR A 126 27.09 22.03 -10.19
N LYS A 127 26.65 23.28 -10.03
CA LYS A 127 27.26 24.44 -10.71
C LYS A 127 28.68 24.70 -10.21
N GLU A 128 28.94 24.42 -8.94
CA GLU A 128 30.24 24.60 -8.28
C GLU A 128 31.20 23.41 -8.51
N GLY A 129 30.74 22.34 -9.15
CA GLY A 129 31.56 21.16 -9.47
C GLY A 129 31.84 20.25 -8.28
N GLU A 130 31.09 20.39 -7.18
CA GLU A 130 31.30 19.61 -5.98
C GLU A 130 30.77 18.17 -6.12
N THR A 131 31.56 17.20 -5.65
CA THR A 131 31.21 15.78 -5.60
C THR A 131 30.03 15.47 -4.67
N ALA A 132 29.64 16.43 -3.81
CA ALA A 132 28.44 16.36 -2.97
C ALA A 132 27.12 16.35 -3.75
N SER A 133 27.15 16.71 -5.04
CA SER A 133 25.96 16.71 -5.92
C SER A 133 25.19 15.38 -5.90
N ASN A 134 25.84 14.22 -5.80
CA ASN A 134 25.12 12.94 -5.84
C ASN A 134 24.35 12.57 -4.55
N MET A 135 24.50 13.30 -3.45
CA MET A 135 23.91 12.94 -2.15
C MET A 135 22.37 12.90 -2.17
N MET A 136 21.74 13.78 -2.94
CA MET A 136 20.28 13.80 -3.13
C MET A 136 19.74 12.50 -3.73
N PHE A 137 20.44 11.93 -4.71
CA PHE A 137 20.06 10.67 -5.33
C PHE A 137 20.31 9.47 -4.41
N VAL A 138 21.42 9.48 -3.65
CA VAL A 138 21.74 8.44 -2.66
C VAL A 138 20.65 8.34 -1.60
N GLU A 139 20.24 9.48 -1.04
CA GLU A 139 19.18 9.51 -0.03
C GLU A 139 17.83 9.06 -0.61
N THR A 140 17.50 9.52 -1.82
CA THR A 140 16.28 9.10 -2.52
C THR A 140 16.27 7.59 -2.78
N TYR A 141 17.38 7.03 -3.23
CA TYR A 141 17.55 5.59 -3.46
C TYR A 141 17.32 4.79 -2.18
N LYS A 142 17.99 5.18 -1.08
CA LYS A 142 17.84 4.53 0.23
C LYS A 142 16.40 4.58 0.72
N ASN A 143 15.77 5.75 0.67
CA ASN A 143 14.40 5.93 1.13
C ASN A 143 13.40 5.13 0.30
N LEU A 144 13.55 5.10 -1.02
CA LEU A 144 12.70 4.34 -1.93
C LEU A 144 12.86 2.83 -1.72
N SER A 145 14.10 2.38 -1.56
CA SER A 145 14.43 1.00 -1.24
C SER A 145 13.79 0.52 0.07
N LEU A 146 13.84 1.32 1.13
CA LEU A 146 13.22 0.98 2.42
C LEU A 146 11.69 1.09 2.37
N LYS A 147 11.16 2.09 1.64
CA LYS A 147 9.72 2.23 1.39
C LYS A 147 9.15 0.95 0.76
N GLY A 148 9.83 0.37 -0.24
CA GLY A 148 9.40 -0.86 -0.89
C GLY A 148 9.29 -2.05 0.10
N LEU A 149 10.24 -2.19 1.02
CA LEU A 149 10.19 -3.22 2.07
C LEU A 149 8.99 -3.00 2.99
N ARG A 150 8.79 -1.77 3.48
CA ARG A 150 7.68 -1.42 4.38
C ARG A 150 6.33 -1.63 3.71
N LEU A 151 6.20 -1.28 2.43
CA LEU A 151 4.97 -1.48 1.66
C LEU A 151 4.63 -2.97 1.53
N LYS A 152 5.63 -3.84 1.28
CA LYS A 152 5.44 -5.30 1.28
C LYS A 152 4.93 -5.81 2.62
N TRP A 153 5.52 -5.36 3.72
CA TRP A 153 5.06 -5.75 5.05
C TRP A 153 3.65 -5.26 5.34
N ILE A 154 3.34 -3.98 5.07
CA ILE A 154 1.98 -3.44 5.24
C ILE A 154 0.97 -4.27 4.43
N TYR A 155 1.30 -4.64 3.19
CA TYR A 155 0.46 -5.50 2.37
C TYR A 155 0.30 -6.91 2.95
N ILE A 156 1.38 -7.55 3.42
CA ILE A 156 1.31 -8.86 4.09
C ILE A 156 0.40 -8.79 5.32
N PHE A 157 0.57 -7.77 6.16
CA PHE A 157 -0.30 -7.55 7.32
C PHE A 157 -1.76 -7.40 6.90
N PHE A 158 -2.03 -6.46 5.98
CA PHE A 158 -3.38 -6.22 5.49
C PHE A 158 -4.01 -7.50 4.93
N SER A 159 -3.36 -8.15 3.96
CA SER A 159 -3.88 -9.34 3.29
C SER A 159 -4.11 -10.48 4.26
N THR A 160 -3.15 -10.79 5.16
CA THR A 160 -3.34 -11.85 6.17
C THR A 160 -4.56 -11.60 7.04
N TYR A 161 -4.70 -10.43 7.65
CA TYR A 161 -5.81 -10.16 8.57
C TYR A 161 -7.14 -9.98 7.84
N PHE A 162 -7.13 -9.40 6.64
CA PHE A 162 -8.34 -9.21 5.83
C PHE A 162 -8.87 -10.55 5.30
N ILE A 163 -7.99 -11.45 4.84
CA ILE A 163 -8.35 -12.82 4.44
C ILE A 163 -8.85 -13.62 5.65
N LEU A 164 -8.16 -13.53 6.80
CA LEU A 164 -8.62 -14.21 8.02
C LEU A 164 -9.99 -13.73 8.47
N PHE A 165 -10.25 -12.42 8.42
CA PHE A 165 -11.56 -11.85 8.70
C PHE A 165 -12.65 -12.44 7.79
N ASN A 166 -12.41 -12.42 6.47
CA ASN A 166 -13.33 -13.01 5.49
C ASN A 166 -13.55 -14.51 5.73
N LEU A 167 -12.49 -15.24 6.07
CA LEU A 167 -12.57 -16.66 6.39
C LEU A 167 -13.42 -16.91 7.63
N TYR A 168 -13.25 -16.13 8.70
CA TYR A 168 -14.08 -16.25 9.90
C TYR A 168 -15.55 -15.95 9.60
N VAL A 169 -15.84 -14.86 8.88
CA VAL A 169 -17.21 -14.52 8.48
C VAL A 169 -17.84 -15.64 7.66
N PHE A 170 -17.10 -16.20 6.69
CA PHE A 170 -17.57 -17.32 5.88
C PHE A 170 -17.84 -18.58 6.71
N ILE A 171 -16.92 -18.97 7.59
CA ILE A 171 -17.07 -20.15 8.45
C ILE A 171 -18.29 -20.00 9.36
N PHE A 172 -18.42 -18.87 10.06
CA PHE A 172 -19.55 -18.63 10.97
C PHE A 172 -20.88 -18.56 10.23
N TRP A 173 -20.89 -17.99 9.03
CA TRP A 173 -22.09 -17.99 8.18
C TRP A 173 -22.48 -19.40 7.73
N LYS A 174 -21.52 -20.28 7.43
CA LYS A 174 -21.79 -21.67 7.02
C LYS A 174 -22.21 -22.60 8.15
N ILE A 175 -21.70 -22.38 9.36
CA ILE A 175 -22.07 -23.19 10.53
C ILE A 175 -23.54 -22.93 10.92
N ASP A 176 -24.06 -21.72 10.65
CA ASP A 176 -25.42 -21.21 10.93
C ASP A 176 -25.80 -21.25 12.41
N VAL A 177 -25.80 -22.42 13.03
CA VAL A 177 -26.21 -22.64 14.42
C VAL A 177 -25.11 -23.33 15.21
N VAL A 178 -24.70 -22.72 16.32
CA VAL A 178 -23.89 -23.37 17.34
C VAL A 178 -24.70 -23.54 18.61
N GLU A 179 -24.91 -24.80 19.00
CA GLU A 179 -25.59 -25.16 20.25
C GLU A 179 -24.56 -25.43 21.36
N ILE A 180 -24.55 -24.56 22.38
CA ILE A 180 -23.70 -24.67 23.56
C ILE A 180 -24.57 -25.01 24.76
N GLY A 181 -24.48 -26.24 25.25
CA GLY A 181 -25.26 -26.69 26.40
C GLY A 181 -25.70 -28.14 26.34
N ALA A 182 -26.55 -28.53 27.28
CA ALA A 182 -27.44 -29.68 27.15
C ALA A 182 -28.86 -29.12 26.98
N LYS A 183 -29.66 -29.69 26.06
CA LYS A 183 -31.05 -29.27 25.89
C LYS A 183 -31.79 -29.53 27.21
N PRO A 184 -32.58 -28.57 27.73
CA PRO A 184 -33.38 -28.82 28.91
C PRO A 184 -34.33 -29.98 28.60
N GLN A 185 -34.28 -31.02 29.44
CA GLN A 185 -35.22 -32.13 29.34
C GLN A 185 -36.56 -31.67 29.91
N ILE A 186 -37.57 -31.64 29.06
CA ILE A 186 -38.95 -31.36 29.43
C ILE A 186 -39.66 -32.70 29.59
N GLN A 187 -40.02 -33.05 30.82
CA GLN A 187 -40.96 -34.15 31.11
C GLN A 187 -42.22 -33.52 31.70
N ASN A 188 -43.39 -33.87 31.14
CA ASN A 188 -44.71 -33.43 31.64
C ASN A 188 -44.84 -31.90 31.85
N GLY A 189 -44.30 -31.10 30.93
CA GLY A 189 -44.41 -29.63 30.99
C GLY A 189 -43.57 -28.95 32.06
N GLN A 190 -42.71 -29.69 32.79
CA GLN A 190 -41.79 -29.15 33.79
C GLN A 190 -40.33 -29.35 33.34
N ILE A 191 -39.50 -28.34 33.60
CA ILE A 191 -38.06 -28.35 33.29
C ILE A 191 -37.37 -29.18 34.38
N VAL A 192 -36.96 -30.41 34.04
CA VAL A 192 -36.41 -31.38 35.02
C VAL A 192 -34.93 -31.15 35.32
N SER A 193 -34.19 -30.47 34.43
CA SER A 193 -32.81 -30.08 34.70
C SER A 193 -32.52 -28.68 34.19
N ASN A 194 -31.96 -27.86 35.08
CA ASN A 194 -31.50 -26.51 34.74
C ASN A 194 -30.13 -26.61 34.06
N SER A 195 -30.14 -27.09 32.82
CA SER A 195 -28.94 -27.14 31.98
C SER A 195 -28.81 -25.83 31.20
N PHE A 196 -27.65 -25.20 31.33
CA PHE A 196 -27.30 -24.03 30.52
C PHE A 196 -27.36 -24.42 29.04
N TYR A 197 -28.25 -23.77 28.29
CA TYR A 197 -28.46 -23.99 26.86
C TYR A 197 -28.49 -22.65 26.13
N ILE A 198 -27.48 -22.41 25.30
CA ILE A 198 -27.38 -21.27 24.42
C ILE A 198 -27.41 -21.78 22.98
N ILE A 199 -28.31 -21.23 22.18
CA ILE A 199 -28.28 -21.34 20.72
C ILE A 199 -27.80 -20.01 20.17
N ILE A 200 -26.71 -20.03 19.41
CA ILE A 200 -26.25 -18.87 18.66
C ILE A 200 -26.53 -19.12 17.18
N HIS A 201 -27.42 -18.30 16.59
CA HIS A 201 -27.69 -18.26 15.15
C HIS A 201 -26.74 -17.27 14.48
N PHE A 202 -25.53 -17.71 14.16
CA PHE A 202 -24.49 -16.88 13.57
C PHE A 202 -24.91 -16.30 12.22
N ALA A 203 -25.56 -17.08 11.33
CA ALA A 203 -25.97 -16.55 10.04
C ALA A 203 -26.95 -15.38 10.18
N ARG A 204 -27.96 -15.51 11.06
CA ARG A 204 -28.91 -14.42 11.34
C ARG A 204 -28.26 -13.21 11.99
N GLN A 205 -27.31 -13.40 12.90
CA GLN A 205 -26.61 -12.29 13.53
C GLN A 205 -25.70 -11.55 12.55
N LEU A 206 -24.99 -12.28 11.68
CA LEU A 206 -24.14 -11.71 10.66
C LEU A 206 -24.96 -11.00 9.57
N ASP A 207 -26.07 -11.58 9.11
CA ASP A 207 -26.98 -10.91 8.17
C ASP A 207 -27.63 -9.67 8.82
N LYS A 208 -27.94 -9.68 10.12
CA LYS A 208 -28.41 -8.46 10.81
C LYS A 208 -27.32 -7.38 10.92
N ALA A 209 -26.07 -7.77 11.14
CA ALA A 209 -24.95 -6.84 11.30
C ALA A 209 -24.50 -6.23 9.96
N PHE A 210 -24.47 -7.04 8.90
CA PHE A 210 -23.90 -6.66 7.60
C PHE A 210 -24.93 -6.58 6.46
N GLY A 211 -26.20 -6.83 6.74
CA GLY A 211 -27.28 -6.90 5.76
C GLY A 211 -27.27 -8.23 5.02
N SER A 212 -26.36 -8.39 4.06
CA SER A 212 -26.19 -9.64 3.31
C SER A 212 -24.74 -10.11 3.37
N VAL A 213 -24.50 -11.18 4.12
CA VAL A 213 -23.15 -11.74 4.26
C VAL A 213 -22.57 -12.19 2.92
N LYS A 214 -23.41 -12.74 2.03
CA LYS A 214 -22.98 -13.11 0.66
C LYS A 214 -22.45 -11.90 -0.11
N VAL A 215 -23.17 -10.79 -0.05
CA VAL A 215 -22.78 -9.56 -0.77
C VAL A 215 -21.52 -8.97 -0.13
N LEU A 216 -21.42 -8.96 1.21
CA LEU A 216 -20.22 -8.55 1.92
C LEU A 216 -18.97 -9.32 1.46
N LEU A 217 -19.04 -10.66 1.48
CA LEU A 217 -17.90 -11.51 1.09
C LEU A 217 -17.48 -11.29 -0.37
N ILE A 218 -18.43 -11.03 -1.28
CA ILE A 218 -18.12 -10.71 -2.68
C ILE A 218 -17.44 -9.35 -2.78
N ILE A 219 -17.98 -8.33 -2.10
CA ILE A 219 -17.41 -6.98 -2.10
C ILE A 219 -16.00 -7.00 -1.52
N ASP A 220 -15.79 -7.67 -0.40
CA ASP A 220 -14.49 -7.79 0.24
C ASP A 220 -13.46 -8.50 -0.68
N LEU A 221 -13.87 -9.56 -1.38
CA LEU A 221 -13.00 -10.24 -2.36
C LEU A 221 -12.62 -9.32 -3.52
N VAL A 222 -13.56 -8.51 -4.02
CA VAL A 222 -13.30 -7.50 -5.06
C VAL A 222 -12.35 -6.42 -4.55
N ILE A 223 -12.52 -5.96 -3.31
CA ILE A 223 -11.64 -4.98 -2.67
C ILE A 223 -10.21 -5.53 -2.54
N GLU A 224 -10.06 -6.76 -2.03
CA GLU A 224 -8.75 -7.42 -1.93
C GLU A 224 -8.08 -7.50 -3.30
N PHE A 225 -8.82 -7.94 -4.33
CA PHE A 225 -8.30 -8.03 -5.70
C PHE A 225 -7.82 -6.67 -6.23
N ILE A 226 -8.60 -5.60 -6.06
CA ILE A 226 -8.23 -4.25 -6.49
C ILE A 226 -6.97 -3.79 -5.75
N ILE A 227 -6.89 -4.02 -4.43
CA ILE A 227 -5.74 -3.64 -3.61
C ILE A 227 -4.48 -4.43 -4.04
N SER A 228 -4.61 -5.72 -4.32
CA SER A 228 -3.50 -6.54 -4.85
C SER A 228 -2.98 -6.01 -6.19
N VAL A 229 -3.88 -5.67 -7.12
CA VAL A 229 -3.49 -5.10 -8.42
C VAL A 229 -2.77 -3.77 -8.25
N LEU A 230 -3.30 -2.87 -7.42
CA LEU A 230 -2.67 -1.58 -7.12
C LEU A 230 -1.30 -1.78 -6.44
N PHE A 231 -1.18 -2.73 -5.53
CA PHE A 231 0.07 -3.06 -4.86
C PHE A 231 1.14 -3.53 -5.86
N VAL A 232 0.79 -4.43 -6.79
CA VAL A 232 1.71 -4.89 -7.85
C VAL A 232 2.12 -3.72 -8.75
N ALA A 233 1.16 -2.88 -9.18
CA ALA A 233 1.45 -1.72 -10.01
C ALA A 233 2.44 -0.74 -9.32
N VAL A 234 2.23 -0.45 -8.04
CA VAL A 234 3.13 0.40 -7.24
C VAL A 234 4.50 -0.24 -7.09
N LEU A 235 4.58 -1.56 -6.85
CA LEU A 235 5.86 -2.27 -6.77
C LEU A 235 6.65 -2.22 -8.08
N LEU A 236 6.00 -2.44 -9.21
CA LEU A 236 6.64 -2.37 -10.53
C LEU A 236 7.13 -0.95 -10.83
N TYR A 237 6.31 0.05 -10.51
CA TYR A 237 6.69 1.46 -10.66
C TYR A 237 7.88 1.84 -9.78
N ASP A 238 7.85 1.48 -8.49
CA ASP A 238 8.96 1.76 -7.57
C ASP A 238 10.21 0.96 -7.98
N HIS A 239 10.08 -0.26 -8.51
CA HIS A 239 11.21 -1.04 -9.02
C HIS A 239 11.90 -0.34 -10.19
N LYS A 240 11.14 0.09 -11.20
CA LYS A 240 11.66 0.87 -12.32
C LYS A 240 12.35 2.16 -11.84
N ARG A 241 11.73 2.85 -10.89
CA ARG A 241 12.29 4.09 -10.33
C ARG A 241 13.59 3.86 -9.54
N ILE A 242 13.71 2.76 -8.81
CA ILE A 242 14.96 2.36 -8.14
C ILE A 242 16.06 2.09 -9.17
N GLN A 243 15.74 1.37 -10.25
CA GLN A 243 16.68 1.09 -11.34
C GLN A 243 17.16 2.38 -12.01
N ASP A 244 16.23 3.26 -12.39
CA ASP A 244 16.52 4.58 -12.97
C ASP A 244 17.50 5.36 -12.08
N ILE A 245 17.30 5.41 -10.75
CA ILE A 245 18.19 6.13 -9.82
C ILE A 245 19.53 5.40 -9.66
N SER A 246 19.52 4.07 -9.59
CA SER A 246 20.73 3.27 -9.35
C SER A 246 21.75 3.38 -10.49
N ALA A 247 21.27 3.57 -11.73
CA ALA A 247 22.12 3.77 -12.90
C ALA A 247 23.04 5.00 -12.77
N PHE A 248 22.66 6.02 -11.97
CA PHE A 248 23.46 7.24 -11.79
C PHE A 248 24.67 7.07 -10.89
N PHE A 249 24.71 6.02 -10.07
CA PHE A 249 25.85 5.81 -9.17
C PHE A 249 27.07 5.20 -9.88
N GLY A 250 26.91 4.73 -11.12
CA GLY A 250 27.93 4.01 -11.87
C GLY A 250 28.34 2.68 -11.20
N SER A 251 29.37 2.05 -11.74
CA SER A 251 29.94 0.79 -11.23
C SER A 251 31.14 1.02 -10.29
N ASN A 252 31.20 2.16 -9.60
CA ASN A 252 32.32 2.52 -8.73
C ASN A 252 32.18 1.90 -7.34
N GLU A 253 33.28 1.71 -6.61
CA GLU A 253 33.25 1.15 -5.23
C GLU A 253 32.30 1.90 -4.28
N ALA A 254 32.10 3.21 -4.49
CA ALA A 254 31.15 4.01 -3.72
C ALA A 254 29.69 3.55 -3.93
N SER A 255 29.30 3.15 -5.14
CA SER A 255 27.95 2.67 -5.43
C SER A 255 27.69 1.30 -4.82
N VAL A 256 28.72 0.42 -4.83
CA VAL A 256 28.69 -0.89 -4.17
C VAL A 256 28.49 -0.73 -2.66
N LYS A 257 29.26 0.16 -2.00
CA LYS A 257 29.11 0.46 -0.57
C LYS A 257 27.72 1.00 -0.23
N ILE A 258 27.14 1.86 -1.08
CA ILE A 258 25.77 2.35 -0.89
C ILE A 258 24.76 1.19 -0.99
N ALA A 259 24.87 0.34 -2.01
CA ALA A 259 23.97 -0.79 -2.21
C ALA A 259 24.04 -1.79 -1.04
N GLU A 260 25.24 -2.11 -0.56
CA GLU A 260 25.45 -2.95 0.62
C GLU A 260 24.83 -2.34 1.87
N SER A 261 25.07 -1.04 2.14
CA SER A 261 24.50 -0.35 3.31
C SER A 261 22.96 -0.37 3.31
N VAL A 262 22.35 -0.29 2.11
CA VAL A 262 20.90 -0.37 1.94
C VAL A 262 20.41 -1.80 2.14
N SER A 263 21.15 -2.80 1.64
CA SER A 263 20.84 -4.21 1.84
C SER A 263 20.87 -4.60 3.32
N GLU A 264 21.89 -4.18 4.06
CA GLU A 264 21.98 -4.43 5.50
C GLU A 264 20.82 -3.80 6.28
N ARG A 265 20.47 -2.54 5.95
CA ARG A 265 19.33 -1.86 6.57
C ARG A 265 18.02 -2.58 6.24
N LYS A 266 17.84 -3.04 5.00
CA LYS A 266 16.69 -3.87 4.62
C LYS A 266 16.63 -5.15 5.44
N ARG A 267 17.75 -5.86 5.61
CA ARG A 267 17.79 -7.10 6.40
C ARG A 267 17.42 -6.85 7.87
N LYS A 268 17.92 -5.77 8.46
CA LYS A 268 17.60 -5.37 9.84
C LYS A 268 16.11 -5.00 9.99
N GLU A 269 15.58 -4.14 9.13
CA GLU A 269 14.15 -3.79 9.14
C GLU A 269 13.27 -5.02 8.87
N ASN A 270 13.64 -5.89 7.94
CA ASN A 270 12.88 -7.10 7.62
C ASN A 270 12.76 -8.04 8.83
N ARG A 271 13.86 -8.21 9.58
CA ARG A 271 13.84 -9.00 10.82
C ARG A 271 12.91 -8.37 11.86
N ALA A 272 12.95 -7.04 12.03
CA ALA A 272 12.07 -6.35 12.96
C ALA A 272 10.60 -6.54 12.59
N TRP A 273 10.25 -6.34 11.31
CA TRP A 273 8.89 -6.56 10.82
C TRP A 273 8.42 -8.01 10.99
N LEU A 274 9.28 -9.00 10.73
CA LEU A 274 8.96 -10.40 10.94
C LEU A 274 8.66 -10.71 12.42
N ILE A 275 9.47 -10.19 13.34
CA ILE A 275 9.24 -10.35 14.78
C ILE A 275 7.91 -9.70 15.18
N THR A 276 7.66 -8.46 14.75
CA THR A 276 6.41 -7.76 15.00
C THR A 276 5.21 -8.54 14.44
N TYR A 277 5.34 -9.10 13.23
CA TYR A 277 4.30 -9.93 12.61
C TYR A 277 3.99 -11.17 13.46
N ILE A 278 5.01 -11.91 13.89
CA ILE A 278 4.82 -13.11 14.72
C ILE A 278 4.14 -12.75 16.05
N ILE A 279 4.57 -11.68 16.71
CA ILE A 279 3.97 -11.24 17.98
C ILE A 279 2.48 -10.91 17.79
N ILE A 280 2.14 -10.09 16.78
CA ILE A 280 0.75 -9.69 16.52
C ILE A 280 -0.08 -10.91 16.09
N PHE A 281 0.47 -11.81 15.29
CA PHE A 281 -0.20 -13.05 14.90
C PHE A 281 -0.51 -13.96 16.10
N ILE A 282 0.45 -14.13 17.02
CA ILE A 282 0.23 -14.89 18.25
C ILE A 282 -0.89 -14.26 19.09
N LEU A 283 -0.83 -12.95 19.30
CA LEU A 283 -1.79 -12.23 20.15
C LEU A 283 -3.21 -12.24 19.57
N ILE A 284 -3.36 -11.99 18.26
CA ILE A 284 -4.67 -11.81 17.63
C ILE A 284 -5.27 -13.14 17.16
N VAL A 285 -4.46 -14.08 16.68
CA VAL A 285 -4.96 -15.32 16.06
C VAL A 285 -4.77 -16.51 16.98
N LEU A 286 -3.52 -16.72 17.42
CA LEU A 286 -3.16 -17.97 18.10
C LEU A 286 -3.73 -18.05 19.52
N ILE A 287 -3.73 -16.95 20.28
CA ILE A 287 -4.30 -16.92 21.65
C ILE A 287 -5.82 -17.17 21.63
N PRO A 288 -6.65 -16.45 20.84
CA PRO A 288 -8.08 -16.73 20.79
C PRO A 288 -8.37 -18.16 20.30
N PHE A 289 -7.61 -18.64 19.33
CA PHE A 289 -7.77 -20.00 18.82
C PHE A 289 -7.42 -21.07 19.87
N ALA A 290 -6.31 -20.90 20.60
CA ALA A 290 -5.92 -21.77 21.70
C ALA A 290 -6.98 -21.77 22.81
N TRP A 291 -7.60 -20.62 23.08
CA TRP A 291 -8.67 -20.51 24.07
C TRP A 291 -9.92 -21.28 23.64
N ILE A 292 -10.32 -21.18 22.36
CA ILE A 292 -11.41 -21.98 21.78
C ILE A 292 -11.11 -23.48 21.89
N LEU A 293 -9.90 -23.92 21.52
CA LEU A 293 -9.48 -25.32 21.63
C LEU A 293 -9.51 -25.81 23.08
N PHE A 294 -9.05 -24.99 24.03
CA PHE A 294 -9.08 -25.33 25.45
C PHE A 294 -10.53 -25.50 25.97
N LEU A 295 -11.45 -24.64 25.55
CA LEU A 295 -12.87 -24.76 25.91
C LEU A 295 -13.50 -26.04 25.33
N ILE A 296 -13.17 -26.38 24.09
CA ILE A 296 -13.60 -27.64 23.45
C ILE A 296 -13.04 -28.85 24.21
N TYR A 297 -11.72 -28.87 24.46
CA TYR A 297 -11.03 -29.94 25.19
C TYR A 297 -11.63 -30.17 26.58
N ARG A 298 -11.84 -29.09 27.34
CA ARG A 298 -12.46 -29.14 28.68
C ARG A 298 -13.87 -29.73 28.62
N ARG A 299 -14.65 -29.45 27.57
CA ARG A 299 -16.02 -29.96 27.41
C ARG A 299 -16.07 -31.44 27.04
N PHE A 300 -15.14 -31.93 26.21
CA PHE A 300 -15.13 -33.34 25.79
C PHE A 300 -14.58 -34.30 26.85
N ILE A 301 -13.58 -33.89 27.63
CA ILE A 301 -12.93 -34.78 28.60
C ILE A 301 -13.61 -34.79 29.97
N ARG A 302 -14.21 -33.67 30.42
CA ARG A 302 -14.99 -33.67 31.68
C ARG A 302 -16.36 -34.37 31.60
N ARG A 303 -16.80 -34.82 30.42
CA ARG A 303 -17.99 -35.70 30.30
C ARG A 303 -17.68 -37.19 30.54
N LYS A 304 -16.40 -37.57 30.63
CA LYS A 304 -15.96 -38.95 30.89
C LYS A 304 -15.56 -39.21 32.36
N LYS A 305 -15.80 -38.27 33.26
CA LYS A 305 -15.76 -38.45 34.72
C LYS A 305 -17.10 -38.03 35.29
#